data_AF-A0A1Y1V8A2-F1
#
_entry.id   AF-A0A1Y1V8A2-F1
#
_cell.length_a   1.000
_cell.length_b   1.000
_cell.length_c   1.000
_cell.angle_alpha   90.00
_cell.angle_beta   90.00
_cell.angle_gamma   90.00
#
_symmetry.space_group_name_H-M   'P 1'
#
loop_
_entity.id
_entity.type
_entity.pdbx_description
1 polymer ?
#
loop_
_entity_poly.entity_id
_entity_poly.type
_entity_poly.pdbx_seq_one_letter_code
_entity_poly.pdbx_strand_id
1 'polypeptide(L)'
;MDEKGKQNVRVLLIDSIKNNYITTFKKIIQEIKDTYNDCSFVDMDLLAVALEYNSSVEMVETILINDKYETLNYYYNNGGNRKLPLSFAIQKNNFEVADLLMEYGAKLNNIPYYILKTSISPENTKYLLDRNLEISSILINNLITDNMIFFLKQIFNNCFFNNSFILTLLSNYKNKTPISKKQFYNKIKEEKEKIIFNESLYEIAIYNNNYEMLNLLIKYDTRDKNEMCNELYRLLCNKEESIQNQFINIIQCSEIKLKLSKKLYDKEKILKLIIGNNVKNLQNYINKNKVQLIDYFDKTNKQDLLKLAIDNNLSNRMIDLIIQQCHYENLDYYITMDGTSTPLLYFTISQNKYRIFDFLIKKGANINFGNILVNLNFDNLLNSKNLKYLLNSNYELHPILLEQVMKKKD
;
A
#
# COMPACT_ATOMS: atom_id res chain seq x y z
N MET A 1 53.94 2.81 15.57
CA MET A 1 54.01 4.19 15.05
C MET A 1 53.35 5.15 16.01
N ASP A 2 53.91 6.35 16.20
CA ASP A 2 53.20 7.44 16.88
C ASP A 2 52.06 7.99 15.99
N GLU A 3 51.17 8.80 16.55
CA GLU A 3 50.05 9.39 15.80
C GLU A 3 50.51 10.24 14.61
N LYS A 4 51.68 10.87 14.71
CA LYS A 4 52.26 11.66 13.62
C LYS A 4 52.64 10.77 12.43
N GLY A 5 53.29 9.63 12.67
CA GLY A 5 53.61 8.69 11.61
C GLY A 5 52.34 8.07 10.99
N LYS A 6 51.31 7.76 11.80
CA LYS A 6 50.01 7.31 11.29
C LYS A 6 49.39 8.35 10.36
N GLN A 7 49.44 9.61 10.76
CA GLN A 7 48.92 10.70 9.95
C GLN A 7 49.68 10.86 8.63
N ASN A 8 51.01 10.73 8.64
CA ASN A 8 51.81 10.78 7.41
C ASN A 8 51.44 9.64 6.45
N VAL A 9 51.28 8.41 6.97
CA VAL A 9 50.87 7.26 6.16
C VAL A 9 49.47 7.46 5.57
N ARG A 10 48.51 7.98 6.35
CA ARG A 10 47.17 8.33 5.85
C ARG A 10 47.23 9.31 4.69
N VAL A 11 48.03 10.37 4.80
CA VAL A 11 48.18 11.37 3.73
C VAL A 11 48.74 10.73 2.46
N LEU A 12 49.75 9.88 2.57
CA LEU A 12 50.35 9.21 1.41
C LEU A 12 49.38 8.22 0.74
N LEU A 13 48.59 7.48 1.53
CA LEU A 13 47.56 6.58 1.01
C LEU A 13 46.46 7.37 0.29
N ILE A 14 45.92 8.43 0.92
CA ILE A 14 44.89 9.28 0.32
C ILE A 14 45.39 9.89 -1.00
N ASP A 15 46.61 10.43 -1.01
CA ASP A 15 47.19 11.03 -2.21
C ASP A 15 47.37 10.00 -3.33
N SER A 16 47.84 8.80 -3.00
CA SER A 16 47.99 7.71 -3.98
C SER A 16 46.64 7.26 -4.55
N ILE A 17 45.62 7.12 -3.69
CA ILE A 17 44.25 6.74 -4.10
C ILE A 17 43.65 7.82 -5.00
N LYS A 18 43.70 9.08 -4.57
CA LYS A 18 43.13 10.23 -5.28
C LYS A 18 43.73 10.40 -6.68
N ASN A 19 45.04 10.21 -6.82
CA ASN A 19 45.74 10.38 -8.09
C ASN A 19 45.90 9.06 -8.87
N ASN A 20 45.30 7.96 -8.42
CA ASN A 20 45.42 6.63 -9.02
C ASN A 20 46.88 6.14 -9.19
N TYR A 21 47.76 6.44 -8.24
CA TYR A 21 49.14 5.96 -8.21
C TYR A 21 49.21 4.52 -7.67
N ILE A 22 48.72 3.56 -8.45
CA ILE A 22 48.53 2.16 -8.03
C ILE A 22 49.83 1.50 -7.56
N THR A 23 50.94 1.70 -8.27
CA THR A 23 52.27 1.17 -7.88
C THR A 23 52.74 1.75 -6.55
N THR A 24 52.56 3.06 -6.35
CA THR A 24 52.91 3.75 -5.09
C THR A 24 52.03 3.24 -3.96
N PHE A 25 50.72 3.11 -4.18
CA PHE A 25 49.79 2.56 -3.21
C PHE A 25 50.18 1.13 -2.78
N LYS A 26 50.44 0.23 -3.74
CA LYS A 26 50.89 -1.16 -3.47
C LYS A 26 52.17 -1.19 -2.63
N LYS A 27 53.13 -0.31 -2.93
CA LYS A 27 54.37 -0.19 -2.15
C LYS A 27 54.11 0.23 -0.71
N ILE A 28 53.29 1.27 -0.50
CA ILE A 28 52.93 1.75 0.84
C ILE A 28 52.23 0.63 1.63
N ILE A 29 51.26 -0.06 1.02
CA ILE A 29 50.54 -1.17 1.66
C ILE A 29 51.47 -2.34 2.02
N GLN A 30 52.44 -2.67 1.16
CA GLN A 30 53.40 -3.72 1.46
C GLN A 30 54.30 -3.37 2.65
N GLU A 31 54.85 -2.15 2.67
CA GLU A 31 55.68 -1.66 3.80
C GLU A 31 54.89 -1.69 5.12
N ILE A 32 53.62 -1.33 5.05
CA ILE A 32 52.68 -1.43 6.16
C ILE A 32 52.52 -2.87 6.65
N LYS A 33 52.22 -3.81 5.74
CA LYS A 33 52.00 -5.23 6.06
C LYS A 33 53.25 -5.86 6.67
N ASP A 34 54.42 -5.54 6.13
CA ASP A 34 55.71 -6.02 6.62
C ASP A 34 56.01 -5.52 8.05
N THR A 35 55.50 -4.33 8.40
CA THR A 35 55.76 -3.70 9.71
C THR A 35 54.70 -4.04 10.76
N TYR A 36 53.41 -4.12 10.39
CA TYR A 36 52.29 -4.14 11.32
C TYR A 36 51.34 -5.34 11.17
N ASN A 37 51.62 -6.29 10.26
CA ASN A 37 50.82 -7.48 9.95
C ASN A 37 49.41 -7.24 9.35
N ASP A 38 48.82 -6.04 9.51
CA ASP A 38 47.59 -5.63 8.83
C ASP A 38 47.46 -4.11 8.66
N CYS A 39 46.42 -3.67 7.93
CA CYS A 39 46.12 -2.26 7.66
C CYS A 39 45.18 -1.63 8.72
N SER A 40 44.80 -2.35 9.78
CA SER A 40 43.78 -1.88 10.74
C SER A 40 44.22 -0.64 11.52
N PHE A 41 45.54 -0.43 11.69
CA PHE A 41 46.09 0.71 12.43
C PHE A 41 45.87 2.07 11.75
N VAL A 42 45.48 2.10 10.47
CA VAL A 42 45.23 3.36 9.73
C VAL A 42 43.90 3.98 10.14
N ASP A 43 42.95 3.22 10.72
CA ASP A 43 41.62 3.69 11.11
C ASP A 43 40.98 4.57 10.00
N MET A 44 40.98 4.02 8.78
CA MET A 44 40.53 4.68 7.57
C MET A 44 39.95 3.64 6.61
N ASP A 45 38.75 3.88 6.12
CA ASP A 45 38.15 3.04 5.09
C ASP A 45 38.70 3.42 3.72
N LEU A 46 39.68 2.66 3.22
CA LEU A 46 40.37 2.94 1.96
C LEU A 46 39.41 2.90 0.77
N LEU A 47 38.44 1.98 0.79
CA LEU A 47 37.41 1.87 -0.23
C LEU A 47 36.52 3.11 -0.24
N ALA A 48 36.08 3.60 0.92
CA ALA A 48 35.31 4.85 1.00
C ALA A 48 36.08 6.03 0.39
N VAL A 49 37.37 6.17 0.71
CA VAL A 49 38.25 7.20 0.14
C VAL A 49 38.33 7.09 -1.38
N ALA A 50 38.54 5.88 -1.90
CA ALA A 50 38.63 5.64 -3.34
C ALA A 50 37.33 6.00 -4.07
N LEU A 51 36.18 5.64 -3.51
CA LEU A 51 34.89 5.99 -4.09
C LEU A 51 34.64 7.50 -4.04
N GLU A 52 35.04 8.18 -2.95
CA GLU A 52 34.88 9.63 -2.80
C GLU A 52 35.66 10.43 -3.82
N TYR A 53 36.89 9.98 -4.13
CA TYR A 53 37.73 10.59 -5.15
C TYR A 53 37.49 10.06 -6.57
N ASN A 54 36.49 9.18 -6.74
CA ASN A 54 36.18 8.53 -8.02
C ASN A 54 37.42 7.91 -8.68
N SER A 55 38.20 7.18 -7.86
CA SER A 55 39.38 6.45 -8.30
C SER A 55 39.04 5.41 -9.39
N SER A 56 40.06 5.00 -10.14
CA SER A 56 39.92 4.01 -11.21
C SER A 56 39.47 2.65 -10.67
N VAL A 57 38.83 1.85 -11.53
CA VAL A 57 38.43 0.48 -11.20
C VAL A 57 39.61 -0.36 -10.72
N GLU A 58 40.79 -0.20 -11.33
CA GLU A 58 42.02 -0.90 -10.94
C GLU A 58 42.54 -0.49 -9.55
N MET A 59 42.39 0.78 -9.17
CA MET A 59 42.70 1.24 -7.81
C MET A 59 41.73 0.64 -6.79
N VAL A 60 40.43 0.65 -7.09
CA VAL A 60 39.41 0.04 -6.23
C VAL A 60 39.66 -1.46 -6.08
N GLU A 61 39.93 -2.18 -7.17
CA GLU A 61 40.27 -3.60 -7.13
C GLU A 61 41.54 -3.86 -6.31
N THR A 62 42.58 -3.03 -6.49
CA THR A 62 43.81 -3.13 -5.72
C THR A 62 43.54 -2.98 -4.22
N ILE A 63 42.64 -2.08 -3.81
CA ILE A 63 42.21 -1.94 -2.42
C ILE A 63 41.48 -3.19 -1.93
N LEU A 64 40.49 -3.68 -2.70
CA LEU A 64 39.70 -4.87 -2.33
C LEU A 64 40.55 -6.13 -2.16
N ILE A 65 41.59 -6.32 -2.98
CA ILE A 65 42.52 -7.45 -2.87
C ILE A 65 43.40 -7.32 -1.63
N ASN A 66 43.77 -6.10 -1.26
CA ASN A 66 44.78 -5.87 -0.23
C ASN A 66 44.21 -5.67 1.17
N ASP A 67 42.95 -5.29 1.29
CA ASP A 67 42.27 -5.02 2.55
C ASP A 67 41.32 -6.17 2.93
N LYS A 68 41.00 -6.29 4.23
CA LYS A 68 40.21 -7.40 4.78
C LYS A 68 38.76 -6.97 5.04
N TYR A 69 38.03 -6.69 3.96
CA TYR A 69 36.59 -6.45 4.06
C TYR A 69 35.84 -7.77 4.33
N GLU A 70 35.20 -7.90 5.49
CA GLU A 70 34.34 -9.06 5.80
C GLU A 70 33.10 -9.12 4.89
N THR A 71 32.59 -7.95 4.50
CA THR A 71 31.45 -7.78 3.61
C THR A 71 31.55 -6.42 2.94
N LEU A 72 31.04 -6.29 1.72
CA LEU A 72 30.89 -5.00 1.02
C LEU A 72 29.51 -4.37 1.23
N ASN A 73 28.67 -4.98 2.07
CA ASN A 73 27.33 -4.52 2.41
C ASN A 73 27.29 -3.75 3.74
N TYR A 74 28.35 -2.99 4.03
CA TYR A 74 28.49 -2.21 5.26
C TYR A 74 28.19 -0.73 5.01
N TYR A 75 27.98 0.01 6.10
CA TYR A 75 27.82 1.46 6.04
C TYR A 75 29.13 2.15 6.38
N TYR A 76 29.48 3.16 5.61
CA TYR A 76 30.50 4.14 5.97
C TYR A 76 29.90 5.53 6.06
N ASN A 77 30.56 6.41 6.81
CA ASN A 77 30.12 7.78 7.00
C ASN A 77 30.82 8.69 5.97
N ASN A 78 30.03 9.41 5.18
CA ASN A 78 30.52 10.43 4.26
C ASN A 78 29.77 11.73 4.52
N GLY A 79 30.43 12.66 5.21
CA GLY A 79 29.87 13.97 5.54
C GLY A 79 28.60 13.92 6.39
N GLY A 80 28.49 12.94 7.30
CA GLY A 80 27.31 12.73 8.15
C GLY A 80 26.24 11.82 7.54
N ASN A 81 26.36 11.47 6.25
CA ASN A 81 25.44 10.56 5.58
C ASN A 81 26.01 9.15 5.54
N ARG A 82 25.19 8.17 5.95
CA ARG A 82 25.52 6.75 5.82
C ARG A 82 25.36 6.31 4.38
N LYS A 83 26.38 5.66 3.82
CA LYS A 83 26.39 5.15 2.45
C LYS A 83 26.86 3.70 2.44
N LEU A 84 26.36 2.91 1.49
CA LEU A 84 26.97 1.63 1.13
C LEU A 84 27.91 1.83 -0.06
N PRO A 85 29.07 1.14 -0.12
CA PRO A 85 29.98 1.23 -1.25
C PRO A 85 29.28 1.09 -2.60
N LEU A 86 28.45 0.04 -2.75
CA LEU A 86 27.72 -0.22 -3.99
C LEU A 86 26.71 0.88 -4.33
N SER A 87 25.93 1.34 -3.34
CA SER A 87 24.96 2.44 -3.58
C SER A 87 25.65 3.72 -4.02
N PHE A 88 26.83 4.01 -3.48
CA PHE A 88 27.54 5.24 -3.79
C PHE A 88 28.18 5.19 -5.18
N ALA A 89 28.74 4.04 -5.58
CA ALA A 89 29.21 3.83 -6.95
C ALA A 89 28.07 4.02 -7.98
N ILE A 90 26.89 3.44 -7.70
CA ILE A 90 25.68 3.60 -8.53
C ILE A 90 25.22 5.06 -8.59
N GLN A 91 25.17 5.75 -7.45
CA GLN A 91 24.81 7.17 -7.38
C GLN A 91 25.75 8.05 -8.22
N LYS A 92 27.02 7.67 -8.32
CA LYS A 92 28.03 8.35 -9.15
C LYS A 92 28.04 7.91 -10.61
N ASN A 93 27.14 7.01 -11.02
CA ASN A 93 27.11 6.38 -12.34
C ASN A 93 28.43 5.70 -12.71
N ASN A 94 29.23 5.29 -11.72
CA ASN A 94 30.46 4.54 -11.95
C ASN A 94 30.14 3.04 -11.99
N PHE A 95 29.53 2.62 -13.11
CA PHE A 95 29.00 1.26 -13.27
C PHE A 95 30.08 0.19 -13.31
N GLU A 96 31.29 0.52 -13.80
CA GLU A 96 32.44 -0.41 -13.77
C GLU A 96 32.84 -0.74 -12.33
N VAL A 97 32.93 0.26 -11.46
CA VAL A 97 33.19 0.03 -10.03
C VAL A 97 32.02 -0.66 -9.34
N ALA A 98 30.77 -0.34 -9.69
CA ALA A 98 29.61 -1.03 -9.14
C ALA A 98 29.58 -2.53 -9.52
N ASP A 99 29.92 -2.86 -10.77
CA ASP A 99 30.05 -4.24 -11.24
C ASP A 99 31.16 -4.97 -10.49
N LEU A 100 32.34 -4.36 -10.37
CA LEU A 100 33.45 -4.89 -9.57
C LEU A 100 33.03 -5.17 -8.12
N LEU A 101 32.35 -4.22 -7.46
CA LEU A 101 31.88 -4.41 -6.09
C LEU A 101 30.91 -5.60 -5.97
N MET A 102 30.03 -5.82 -6.96
CA MET A 102 29.14 -6.98 -6.97
C MET A 102 29.89 -8.29 -7.21
N GLU A 103 30.92 -8.30 -8.06
CA GLU A 103 31.81 -9.46 -8.26
C GLU A 103 32.53 -9.87 -6.95
N TYR A 104 32.91 -8.89 -6.13
CA TYR A 104 33.49 -9.10 -4.80
C TYR A 104 32.43 -9.30 -3.70
N GLY A 105 31.14 -9.48 -4.05
CA GLY A 105 30.09 -9.92 -3.12
C GLY A 105 29.19 -8.83 -2.54
N ALA A 106 29.28 -7.58 -3.02
CA ALA A 106 28.25 -6.58 -2.73
C ALA A 106 26.90 -7.00 -3.33
N LYS A 107 25.81 -6.79 -2.60
CA LYS A 107 24.46 -7.23 -3.01
C LYS A 107 23.57 -6.01 -3.26
N LEU A 108 23.08 -5.88 -4.48
CA LEU A 108 22.19 -4.78 -4.88
C LEU A 108 20.93 -4.72 -3.99
N ASN A 109 20.33 -5.87 -3.71
CA ASN A 109 19.10 -5.97 -2.91
C ASN A 109 19.33 -5.77 -1.39
N ASN A 110 20.58 -5.61 -0.94
CA ASN A 110 20.88 -5.22 0.45
C ASN A 110 20.87 -3.70 0.65
N ILE A 111 20.76 -2.90 -0.42
CA ILE A 111 20.68 -1.43 -0.30
C ILE A 111 19.32 -1.07 0.30
N PRO A 112 19.27 -0.44 1.49
CA PRO A 112 18.01 0.00 2.08
C PRO A 112 17.31 1.02 1.18
N TYR A 113 15.98 0.99 1.16
CA TYR A 113 15.19 1.87 0.30
C TYR A 113 15.55 3.36 0.46
N TYR A 114 15.75 3.85 1.69
CA TYR A 114 16.08 5.27 1.92
C TYR A 114 17.42 5.70 1.28
N ILE A 115 18.37 4.77 1.07
CA ILE A 115 19.62 4.99 0.35
C ILE A 115 19.42 4.78 -1.14
N LEU A 116 18.67 3.75 -1.53
CA LEU A 116 18.32 3.50 -2.93
C LEU A 116 17.62 4.73 -3.54
N LYS A 117 16.67 5.32 -2.82
CA LYS A 117 15.94 6.53 -3.23
C LYS A 117 16.86 7.68 -3.62
N THR A 118 17.94 7.91 -2.86
CA THR A 118 18.90 9.00 -3.16
C THR A 118 19.91 8.62 -4.23
N SER A 119 19.97 7.33 -4.60
CA SER A 119 20.85 6.79 -5.62
C SER A 119 20.16 6.71 -6.99
N ILE A 120 18.83 6.51 -7.05
CA ILE A 120 18.10 6.37 -8.32
C ILE A 120 18.13 7.69 -9.10
N SER A 121 18.55 7.63 -10.36
CA SER A 121 18.43 8.69 -11.35
C SER A 121 17.99 8.12 -12.71
N PRO A 122 17.56 8.97 -13.66
CA PRO A 122 17.26 8.51 -15.02
C PRO A 122 18.43 7.77 -15.67
N GLU A 123 19.67 8.18 -15.40
CA GLU A 123 20.89 7.63 -15.98
C GLU A 123 21.19 6.20 -15.49
N ASN A 124 20.99 5.91 -14.20
CA ASN A 124 21.28 4.59 -13.64
C ASN A 124 20.09 3.64 -13.54
N THR A 125 18.87 4.10 -13.83
CA THR A 125 17.68 3.26 -13.74
C THR A 125 17.81 1.98 -14.58
N LYS A 126 18.30 2.10 -15.82
CA LYS A 126 18.50 0.94 -16.69
C LYS A 126 19.49 -0.06 -16.07
N TYR A 127 20.61 0.44 -15.54
CA TYR A 127 21.63 -0.37 -14.88
C TYR A 127 21.04 -1.15 -13.69
N LEU A 128 20.28 -0.49 -12.82
CA LEU A 128 19.61 -1.13 -11.68
C LEU A 128 18.70 -2.29 -12.10
N LEU A 129 17.90 -2.09 -13.15
CA LEU A 129 16.97 -3.09 -13.65
C LEU A 129 17.69 -4.25 -14.37
N ASP A 130 18.73 -3.96 -15.14
CA ASP A 130 19.55 -4.96 -15.84
C ASP A 130 20.34 -5.86 -14.86
N ARG A 131 20.66 -5.35 -13.67
CA ARG A 131 21.34 -6.08 -12.59
C ARG A 131 20.39 -6.75 -11.59
N ASN A 132 19.16 -7.02 -12.02
CA ASN A 132 18.14 -7.77 -11.27
C ASN A 132 17.80 -7.17 -9.89
N LEU A 133 17.65 -5.85 -9.79
CA LEU A 133 17.02 -5.24 -8.63
C LEU A 133 15.67 -5.91 -8.34
N GLU A 134 15.49 -6.40 -7.12
CA GLU A 134 14.27 -7.08 -6.71
C GLU A 134 13.12 -6.08 -6.59
N ILE A 135 12.11 -6.27 -7.43
CA ILE A 135 10.91 -5.43 -7.44
C ILE A 135 9.85 -6.04 -6.52
N SER A 136 10.00 -5.79 -5.21
CA SER A 136 9.04 -6.23 -4.21
C SER A 136 7.83 -5.28 -4.09
N SER A 137 6.73 -5.76 -3.52
CA SER A 137 5.56 -4.91 -3.21
C SER A 137 5.91 -3.75 -2.28
N ILE A 138 6.83 -3.97 -1.33
CA ILE A 138 7.33 -2.93 -0.42
C ILE A 138 8.04 -1.83 -1.21
N LEU A 139 8.90 -2.19 -2.17
CA LEU A 139 9.58 -1.21 -3.03
C LEU A 139 8.56 -0.38 -3.82
N ILE A 140 7.58 -1.03 -4.46
CA ILE A 140 6.52 -0.34 -5.22
C ILE A 140 5.74 0.64 -4.33
N ASN A 141 5.32 0.22 -3.13
CA ASN A 141 4.59 1.08 -2.19
C ASN A 141 5.40 2.31 -1.78
N ASN A 142 6.69 2.12 -1.51
CA ASN A 142 7.58 3.22 -1.13
C ASN A 142 7.77 4.20 -2.29
N LEU A 143 7.93 3.70 -3.53
CA LEU A 143 8.05 4.53 -4.72
C LEU A 143 6.76 5.33 -5.02
N ILE A 144 5.58 4.75 -4.75
CA ILE A 144 4.30 5.45 -4.85
C ILE A 144 4.20 6.56 -3.80
N THR A 145 4.53 6.24 -2.55
CA THR A 145 4.53 7.18 -1.42
C THR A 145 5.44 8.37 -1.69
N ASP A 146 6.64 8.13 -2.23
CA ASP A 146 7.63 9.15 -2.52
C ASP A 146 7.48 9.82 -3.90
N ASN A 147 6.40 9.53 -4.62
CA ASN A 147 6.12 10.08 -5.95
C ASN A 147 7.26 9.85 -6.98
N MET A 148 7.90 8.69 -6.93
CA MET A 148 8.99 8.30 -7.84
C MET A 148 8.45 7.79 -9.20
N ILE A 149 7.61 8.58 -9.87
CA ILE A 149 6.89 8.21 -11.11
C ILE A 149 7.82 7.76 -12.22
N PHE A 150 8.95 8.44 -12.42
CA PHE A 150 9.86 8.09 -13.52
C PHE A 150 10.42 6.68 -13.35
N PHE A 151 10.81 6.29 -12.14
CA PHE A 151 11.39 4.99 -11.86
C PHE A 151 10.33 3.89 -11.97
N LEU A 152 9.12 4.15 -11.46
CA LEU A 152 7.98 3.23 -11.64
C LEU A 152 7.60 3.03 -13.11
N LYS A 153 7.64 4.09 -13.95
CA LYS A 153 7.45 3.96 -15.40
C LYS A 153 8.47 3.00 -16.00
N GLN A 154 9.74 3.10 -15.59
CA GLN A 154 10.80 2.22 -16.07
C GLN A 154 10.63 0.79 -15.57
N ILE A 155 10.27 0.59 -14.30
CA ILE A 155 9.92 -0.73 -13.76
C ILE A 155 8.79 -1.34 -14.58
N PHE A 156 7.66 -0.65 -14.74
CA PHE A 156 6.53 -1.18 -15.49
C PHE A 156 6.83 -1.41 -16.97
N ASN A 157 7.73 -0.66 -17.58
CA ASN A 157 8.14 -0.91 -18.97
C ASN A 157 9.05 -2.13 -19.13
N ASN A 158 9.91 -2.41 -18.16
CA ASN A 158 10.97 -3.41 -18.30
C ASN A 158 10.70 -4.71 -17.52
N CYS A 159 9.90 -4.69 -16.46
CA CYS A 159 9.72 -5.84 -15.56
C CYS A 159 8.67 -6.84 -16.05
N PHE A 160 7.70 -6.43 -16.87
CA PHE A 160 6.68 -7.37 -17.38
C PHE A 160 7.22 -8.34 -18.43
N PHE A 161 8.31 -8.03 -19.12
CA PHE A 161 8.89 -8.91 -20.13
C PHE A 161 10.40 -8.75 -20.11
N ASN A 162 11.03 -9.23 -19.04
CA ASN A 162 12.47 -9.08 -18.86
C ASN A 162 13.28 -9.93 -19.85
N ASN A 163 14.59 -9.71 -19.92
CA ASN A 163 15.48 -10.43 -20.83
C ASN A 163 15.42 -11.96 -20.63
N SER A 164 15.25 -12.44 -19.39
CA SER A 164 15.13 -13.87 -19.11
C SER A 164 13.86 -14.48 -19.74
N PHE A 165 12.72 -13.80 -19.64
CA PHE A 165 11.49 -14.20 -20.28
C PHE A 165 11.62 -14.20 -21.81
N ILE A 166 12.19 -13.14 -22.38
CA ILE A 166 12.44 -13.02 -23.82
C ILE A 166 13.36 -14.14 -24.32
N LEU A 167 14.47 -14.39 -23.62
CA LEU A 167 15.42 -15.46 -23.97
C LEU A 167 14.79 -16.84 -23.85
N THR A 168 13.90 -17.05 -22.88
CA THR A 168 13.12 -18.30 -22.75
C THR A 168 12.24 -18.51 -23.99
N LEU A 169 11.55 -17.48 -24.46
CA LEU A 169 10.73 -17.56 -25.68
C LEU A 169 11.60 -17.82 -26.93
N LEU A 170 12.73 -17.11 -27.06
CA LEU A 170 13.66 -17.29 -28.17
C LEU A 170 14.31 -18.68 -28.19
N SER A 171 14.64 -19.22 -27.01
CA SER A 171 15.18 -20.58 -26.86
C SER A 171 14.17 -21.64 -27.32
N ASN A 172 12.90 -21.50 -26.92
CA ASN A 172 11.85 -22.40 -27.38
C ASN A 172 11.66 -22.35 -28.90
N TYR A 173 11.71 -21.15 -29.48
CA TYR A 173 11.68 -20.97 -30.93
C TYR A 173 12.87 -21.63 -31.63
N LYS A 174 14.11 -21.35 -31.17
CA LYS A 174 15.35 -21.90 -31.74
C LYS A 174 15.37 -23.43 -31.71
N ASN A 175 14.88 -24.03 -30.62
CA ASN A 175 14.88 -25.48 -30.42
C ASN A 175 13.63 -26.17 -31.00
N LYS A 176 12.73 -25.41 -31.65
CA LYS A 176 11.44 -25.91 -32.17
C LYS A 176 10.59 -26.61 -31.10
N THR A 177 10.69 -26.16 -29.84
CA THR A 177 9.88 -26.69 -28.74
C THR A 177 8.42 -26.25 -28.95
N PRO A 178 7.46 -27.17 -29.17
CA PRO A 178 6.08 -26.78 -29.38
C PRO A 178 5.48 -26.22 -28.08
N ILE A 179 4.86 -25.04 -28.17
CA ILE A 179 4.10 -24.43 -27.07
C ILE A 179 2.67 -24.24 -27.55
N SER A 180 1.71 -24.81 -26.83
CA SER A 180 0.30 -24.56 -27.12
C SER A 180 -0.07 -23.10 -26.83
N LYS A 181 -1.09 -22.58 -27.52
CA LYS A 181 -1.64 -21.24 -27.29
C LYS A 181 -1.96 -20.98 -25.81
N LYS A 182 -2.54 -21.99 -25.12
CA LYS A 182 -2.85 -21.91 -23.68
C LYS A 182 -1.59 -21.78 -22.82
N GLN A 183 -0.56 -22.60 -23.06
CA GLN A 183 0.70 -22.51 -22.32
C GLN A 183 1.39 -21.17 -22.53
N PHE A 184 1.38 -20.64 -23.75
CA PHE A 184 1.95 -19.32 -24.05
C PHE A 184 1.23 -18.20 -23.29
N TYR A 185 -0.11 -18.20 -23.27
CA TYR A 185 -0.86 -17.22 -22.50
C TYR A 185 -0.65 -17.37 -21.00
N ASN A 186 -0.56 -18.60 -20.48
CA ASN A 186 -0.24 -18.81 -19.07
C ASN A 186 1.14 -18.22 -18.72
N LYS A 187 2.16 -18.44 -19.56
CA LYS A 187 3.49 -17.83 -19.38
C LYS A 187 3.45 -16.30 -19.38
N ILE A 188 2.69 -15.69 -20.30
CA ILE A 188 2.50 -14.22 -20.31
C ILE A 188 1.78 -13.75 -19.05
N LYS A 189 0.76 -14.49 -18.60
CA LYS A 189 -0.02 -14.16 -17.42
C LYS A 189 0.84 -14.22 -16.17
N GLU A 190 1.56 -15.32 -15.95
CA GLU A 190 2.52 -15.49 -14.85
C GLU A 190 3.56 -14.37 -14.81
N GLU A 191 4.08 -13.97 -15.97
CA GLU A 191 5.05 -12.89 -16.06
C GLU A 191 4.43 -11.52 -15.71
N LYS A 192 3.17 -11.28 -16.12
CA LYS A 192 2.43 -10.05 -15.77
C LYS A 192 2.05 -9.99 -14.29
N GLU A 193 1.83 -11.14 -13.65
CA GLU A 193 1.46 -11.27 -12.24
C GLU A 193 2.64 -11.09 -11.28
N LYS A 194 3.88 -10.91 -11.77
CA LYS A 194 5.04 -10.56 -10.95
C LYS A 194 4.85 -9.28 -10.15
N ILE A 195 4.10 -8.33 -10.70
CA ILE A 195 3.70 -7.10 -10.00
C ILE A 195 2.23 -7.24 -9.62
N ILE A 196 1.98 -7.37 -8.33
CA ILE A 196 0.62 -7.52 -7.80
C ILE A 196 0.01 -6.13 -7.64
N PHE A 197 -0.93 -5.79 -8.51
CA PHE A 197 -1.81 -4.63 -8.34
C PHE A 197 -2.93 -4.99 -7.37
N ASN A 198 -3.15 -4.15 -6.38
CA ASN A 198 -4.21 -4.30 -5.39
C ASN A 198 -4.73 -2.93 -4.94
N GLU A 199 -5.81 -2.93 -4.16
CA GLU A 199 -6.49 -1.74 -3.65
C GLU A 199 -5.54 -0.76 -2.93
N SER A 200 -4.53 -1.27 -2.20
CA SER A 200 -3.60 -0.44 -1.42
C SER A 200 -2.74 0.48 -2.28
N LEU A 201 -2.37 0.05 -3.50
CA LEU A 201 -1.57 0.90 -4.41
C LEU A 201 -2.36 2.14 -4.83
N TYR A 202 -3.65 1.95 -5.13
CA TYR A 202 -4.55 3.05 -5.49
C TYR A 202 -4.84 3.94 -4.30
N GLU A 203 -5.03 3.35 -3.12
CA GLU A 203 -5.28 4.09 -1.88
C GLU A 203 -4.13 5.06 -1.58
N ILE A 204 -2.88 4.61 -1.64
CA ILE A 204 -1.69 5.46 -1.43
C ILE A 204 -1.66 6.61 -2.46
N ALA A 205 -1.91 6.31 -3.74
CA ALA A 205 -1.92 7.33 -4.80
C ALA A 205 -3.03 8.37 -4.58
N ILE A 206 -4.23 7.93 -4.17
CA ILE A 206 -5.37 8.81 -3.86
C ILE A 206 -5.10 9.65 -2.62
N TYR A 207 -4.60 9.04 -1.54
CA TYR A 207 -4.28 9.71 -0.28
C TYR A 207 -3.27 10.84 -0.49
N ASN A 208 -2.27 10.62 -1.35
CA ASN A 208 -1.26 11.61 -1.69
C ASN A 208 -1.69 12.60 -2.79
N ASN A 209 -2.96 12.57 -3.24
CA ASN A 209 -3.48 13.36 -4.38
C ASN A 209 -2.61 13.25 -5.64
N ASN A 210 -1.98 12.08 -5.85
CA ASN A 210 -1.02 11.85 -6.91
C ASN A 210 -1.69 11.21 -8.13
N TYR A 211 -2.39 12.03 -8.89
CA TYR A 211 -3.22 11.55 -9.99
C TYR A 211 -2.42 11.07 -11.21
N GLU A 212 -1.19 11.55 -11.41
CA GLU A 212 -0.31 11.01 -12.46
C GLU A 212 0.09 9.57 -12.11
N MET A 213 0.44 9.31 -10.86
CA MET A 213 0.74 7.96 -10.38
C MET A 213 -0.46 7.03 -10.50
N LEU A 214 -1.65 7.49 -10.14
CA LEU A 214 -2.88 6.73 -10.33
C LEU A 214 -3.10 6.33 -11.79
N ASN A 215 -2.97 7.27 -12.73
CA ASN A 215 -3.11 6.99 -14.16
C ASN A 215 -2.05 5.98 -14.64
N LEU A 216 -0.84 6.06 -14.09
CA LEU A 216 0.20 5.08 -14.35
C LEU A 216 -0.23 3.68 -13.87
N LEU A 217 -0.69 3.54 -12.63
CA LEU A 217 -1.16 2.26 -12.09
C LEU A 217 -2.30 1.67 -12.92
N ILE A 218 -3.31 2.48 -13.25
CA ILE A 218 -4.45 2.07 -14.08
C ILE A 218 -4.03 1.59 -15.48
N LYS A 219 -3.03 2.25 -16.07
CA LYS A 219 -2.51 1.91 -17.40
C LYS A 219 -1.85 0.54 -17.42
N TYR A 220 -1.07 0.22 -16.39
CA TYR A 220 -0.31 -1.03 -16.33
C TYR A 220 -1.01 -2.16 -15.58
N ASP A 221 -2.10 -1.88 -14.86
CA ASP A 221 -2.93 -2.93 -14.28
C ASP A 221 -3.65 -3.73 -15.38
N THR A 222 -3.33 -5.03 -15.41
CA THR A 222 -3.81 -6.01 -16.39
C THR A 222 -5.02 -6.81 -15.91
N ARG A 223 -5.48 -6.58 -14.67
CA ARG A 223 -6.70 -7.18 -14.11
C ARG A 223 -7.95 -6.72 -14.87
N ASP A 224 -9.06 -7.39 -14.60
CA ASP A 224 -10.35 -7.03 -15.20
C ASP A 224 -10.72 -5.58 -14.85
N LYS A 225 -11.18 -4.83 -15.86
CA LYS A 225 -11.48 -3.41 -15.68
C LYS A 225 -12.67 -3.18 -14.75
N ASN A 226 -13.58 -4.16 -14.57
CA ASN A 226 -14.65 -4.05 -13.59
C ASN A 226 -14.13 -4.27 -12.17
N GLU A 227 -13.22 -5.22 -11.95
CA GLU A 227 -12.58 -5.43 -10.65
C GLU A 227 -11.86 -4.16 -10.18
N MET A 228 -10.99 -3.59 -11.03
CA MET A 228 -10.31 -2.33 -10.73
C MET A 228 -11.32 -1.18 -10.52
N CYS A 229 -12.38 -1.09 -11.34
CA CYS A 229 -13.40 -0.05 -11.16
C CYS A 229 -14.13 -0.20 -9.82
N ASN A 230 -14.34 -1.42 -9.32
CA ASN A 230 -14.98 -1.69 -8.04
C ASN A 230 -14.07 -1.27 -6.88
N GLU A 231 -12.78 -1.57 -6.94
CA GLU A 231 -11.79 -1.11 -5.95
C GLU A 231 -11.73 0.42 -5.90
N LEU A 232 -11.55 1.08 -7.05
CA LEU A 232 -11.52 2.54 -7.12
C LEU A 232 -12.83 3.16 -6.60
N TYR A 233 -13.98 2.56 -6.91
CA TYR A 233 -15.25 3.00 -6.38
C TYR A 233 -15.28 2.94 -4.84
N ARG A 234 -14.85 1.83 -4.22
CA ARG A 234 -14.82 1.70 -2.75
C ARG A 234 -13.96 2.79 -2.10
N LEU A 235 -12.80 3.09 -2.67
CA LEU A 235 -11.89 4.13 -2.17
C LEU A 235 -12.48 5.55 -2.25
N LEU A 236 -13.34 5.82 -3.23
CA LEU A 236 -13.86 7.16 -3.53
C LEU A 236 -15.25 7.42 -2.99
N CYS A 237 -16.10 6.39 -2.87
CA CYS A 237 -17.53 6.58 -2.68
C CYS A 237 -17.90 7.20 -1.32
N ASN A 238 -16.93 7.26 -0.39
CA ASN A 238 -17.02 7.90 0.92
C ASN A 238 -16.28 9.24 1.01
N LYS A 239 -15.63 9.70 -0.07
CA LYS A 239 -14.97 11.01 -0.17
C LYS A 239 -15.99 12.10 -0.52
N GLU A 240 -15.62 13.36 -0.31
CA GLU A 240 -16.43 14.51 -0.74
C GLU A 240 -16.66 14.50 -2.26
N GLU A 241 -17.82 15.00 -2.69
CA GLU A 241 -18.20 15.04 -4.11
C GLU A 241 -17.18 15.82 -4.97
N SER A 242 -16.62 16.90 -4.43
CA SER A 242 -15.55 17.69 -5.08
C SER A 242 -14.33 16.82 -5.42
N ILE A 243 -13.88 16.00 -4.47
CA ILE A 243 -12.75 15.06 -4.62
C ILE A 243 -13.11 13.96 -5.63
N GLN A 244 -14.32 13.41 -5.55
CA GLN A 244 -14.79 12.40 -6.51
C GLN A 244 -14.77 12.95 -7.94
N ASN A 245 -15.29 14.16 -8.15
CA ASN A 245 -15.33 14.83 -9.45
C ASN A 245 -13.93 15.16 -9.97
N GLN A 246 -13.04 15.67 -9.10
CA GLN A 246 -11.64 15.91 -9.45
C GLN A 246 -10.97 14.61 -9.92
N PHE A 247 -11.16 13.52 -9.18
CA PHE A 247 -10.62 12.21 -9.51
C PHE A 247 -11.10 11.70 -10.86
N ILE A 248 -12.43 11.68 -11.09
CA ILE A 248 -13.06 11.25 -12.34
C ILE A 248 -12.50 12.02 -13.54
N ASN A 249 -12.29 13.34 -13.37
CA ASN A 249 -11.83 14.19 -14.44
C ASN A 249 -10.39 13.85 -14.88
N ILE A 250 -9.54 13.43 -13.94
CA ILE A 250 -8.13 13.17 -14.20
C ILE A 250 -7.86 11.76 -14.73
N ILE A 251 -8.74 10.79 -14.50
CA ILE A 251 -8.59 9.44 -15.08
C ILE A 251 -8.55 9.53 -16.62
N GLN A 252 -7.45 9.05 -17.21
CA GLN A 252 -7.24 9.03 -18.66
C GLN A 252 -7.91 7.83 -19.33
N CYS A 253 -8.10 6.72 -18.61
CA CYS A 253 -8.77 5.54 -19.14
C CYS A 253 -10.28 5.80 -19.28
N SER A 254 -10.75 6.02 -20.50
CA SER A 254 -12.14 6.36 -20.81
C SER A 254 -13.14 5.31 -20.31
N GLU A 255 -12.81 4.02 -20.42
CA GLU A 255 -13.68 2.94 -19.95
C GLU A 255 -13.90 2.99 -18.44
N ILE A 256 -12.83 3.11 -17.65
CA ILE A 256 -12.90 3.20 -16.18
C ILE A 256 -13.61 4.49 -15.78
N LYS A 257 -13.28 5.61 -16.42
CA LYS A 257 -13.93 6.90 -16.19
C LYS A 257 -15.44 6.78 -16.37
N LEU A 258 -15.91 6.24 -17.49
CA LEU A 258 -17.35 6.06 -17.77
C LEU A 258 -18.03 5.14 -16.76
N LYS A 259 -17.42 3.99 -16.44
CA LYS A 259 -17.98 3.04 -15.46
C LYS A 259 -18.07 3.65 -14.06
N LEU A 260 -17.02 4.35 -13.62
CA LEU A 260 -16.95 4.96 -12.31
C LEU A 260 -17.93 6.13 -12.17
N SER A 261 -18.00 7.02 -13.18
CA SER A 261 -18.99 8.11 -13.22
C SER A 261 -20.42 7.56 -13.15
N LYS A 262 -20.72 6.51 -13.91
CA LYS A 262 -22.03 5.85 -13.86
C LYS A 262 -22.31 5.29 -12.47
N LYS A 263 -21.35 4.60 -11.85
CA LYS A 263 -21.53 4.05 -10.50
C LYS A 263 -21.80 5.11 -9.44
N LEU A 264 -21.09 6.24 -9.49
CA LEU A 264 -21.29 7.34 -8.55
C LEU A 264 -22.65 8.02 -8.76
N TYR A 265 -23.05 8.23 -10.02
CA TYR A 265 -24.39 8.73 -10.35
C TYR A 265 -25.50 7.79 -9.88
N ASP A 266 -25.35 6.48 -10.14
CA ASP A 266 -26.29 5.46 -9.68
C ASP A 266 -26.43 5.48 -8.16
N LYS A 267 -25.31 5.56 -7.44
CA LYS A 267 -25.28 5.67 -5.98
C LYS A 267 -26.11 6.85 -5.48
N GLU A 268 -25.85 8.04 -6.01
CA GLU A 268 -26.53 9.28 -5.62
C GLU A 268 -28.03 9.19 -5.90
N LYS A 269 -28.40 8.66 -7.07
CA LYS A 269 -29.80 8.48 -7.46
C LYS A 269 -30.53 7.46 -6.59
N ILE A 270 -29.90 6.33 -6.29
CA ILE A 270 -30.42 5.32 -5.38
C ILE A 270 -30.63 5.94 -4.00
N LEU A 271 -29.64 6.68 -3.49
CA LEU A 271 -29.70 7.33 -2.18
C LEU A 271 -30.88 8.32 -2.10
N LYS A 272 -31.08 9.15 -3.13
CA LYS A 272 -32.23 10.06 -3.22
C LYS A 272 -33.57 9.32 -3.20
N LEU A 273 -33.68 8.17 -3.89
CA LEU A 273 -34.89 7.36 -3.90
C LEU A 273 -35.17 6.69 -2.54
N ILE A 274 -34.11 6.26 -1.84
CA ILE A 274 -34.19 5.71 -0.48
C ILE A 274 -34.65 6.78 0.50
N ILE A 275 -33.97 7.92 0.56
CA ILE A 275 -34.29 9.04 1.47
C ILE A 275 -35.69 9.58 1.19
N GLY A 276 -36.09 9.68 -0.08
CA GLY A 276 -37.45 10.04 -0.48
C GLY A 276 -38.52 8.97 -0.18
N ASN A 277 -38.14 7.84 0.43
CA ASN A 277 -39.00 6.71 0.79
C ASN A 277 -39.83 6.17 -0.41
N ASN A 278 -39.30 6.30 -1.63
CA ASN A 278 -40.02 6.00 -2.87
C ASN A 278 -39.76 4.57 -3.34
N VAL A 279 -40.36 3.60 -2.63
CA VAL A 279 -40.11 2.17 -2.82
C VAL A 279 -40.38 1.72 -4.26
N LYS A 280 -41.48 2.17 -4.87
CA LYS A 280 -41.86 1.75 -6.23
C LYS A 280 -40.82 2.22 -7.26
N ASN A 281 -40.38 3.48 -7.16
CA ASN A 281 -39.38 4.01 -8.09
C ASN A 281 -38.01 3.39 -7.86
N LEU A 282 -37.64 3.09 -6.62
CA LEU A 282 -36.41 2.38 -6.31
C LEU A 282 -36.42 0.96 -6.91
N GLN A 283 -37.49 0.18 -6.70
CA GLN A 283 -37.63 -1.15 -7.30
C GLN A 283 -37.58 -1.10 -8.83
N ASN A 284 -38.30 -0.15 -9.45
CA ASN A 284 -38.24 0.05 -10.89
C ASN A 284 -36.81 0.38 -11.36
N TYR A 285 -36.08 1.21 -10.61
CA TYR A 285 -34.70 1.55 -10.91
C TYR A 285 -33.76 0.34 -10.84
N ILE A 286 -33.85 -0.43 -9.76
CA ILE A 286 -33.11 -1.67 -9.51
C ILE A 286 -33.32 -2.65 -10.66
N ASN A 287 -34.58 -2.93 -10.99
CA ASN A 287 -34.96 -3.90 -12.03
C ASN A 287 -34.52 -3.44 -13.42
N LYS A 288 -34.75 -2.16 -13.76
CA LYS A 288 -34.42 -1.60 -15.08
C LYS A 288 -32.91 -1.61 -15.34
N ASN A 289 -32.11 -1.25 -14.33
CA ASN A 289 -30.66 -1.11 -14.49
C ASN A 289 -29.89 -2.37 -14.08
N LYS A 290 -30.57 -3.40 -13.56
CA LYS A 290 -29.98 -4.64 -13.04
C LYS A 290 -28.88 -4.37 -12.00
N VAL A 291 -29.16 -3.44 -11.09
CA VAL A 291 -28.23 -3.05 -10.01
C VAL A 291 -28.63 -3.76 -8.72
N GLN A 292 -27.67 -4.16 -7.90
CA GLN A 292 -27.93 -4.63 -6.53
C GLN A 292 -27.46 -3.57 -5.54
N LEU A 293 -28.20 -3.34 -4.44
CA LEU A 293 -27.81 -2.30 -3.48
C LEU A 293 -26.46 -2.61 -2.82
N ILE A 294 -26.14 -3.89 -2.62
CA ILE A 294 -24.86 -4.34 -2.06
C ILE A 294 -23.64 -3.91 -2.89
N ASP A 295 -23.80 -3.65 -4.20
CA ASP A 295 -22.70 -3.20 -5.07
C ASP A 295 -22.27 -1.75 -4.81
N TYR A 296 -23.10 -0.99 -4.07
CA TYR A 296 -22.94 0.45 -3.86
C TYR A 296 -22.77 0.83 -2.38
N PHE A 297 -23.28 0.00 -1.48
CA PHE A 297 -23.33 0.29 -0.05
C PHE A 297 -22.73 -0.89 0.73
N ASP A 298 -21.60 -0.62 1.36
CA ASP A 298 -20.94 -1.56 2.25
C ASP A 298 -21.57 -1.50 3.65
N LYS A 299 -21.78 -2.67 4.25
CA LYS A 299 -22.42 -2.82 5.58
C LYS A 299 -21.55 -2.24 6.71
N THR A 300 -20.23 -2.26 6.55
CA THR A 300 -19.29 -1.92 7.63
C THR A 300 -18.88 -0.44 7.65
N ASN A 301 -19.38 0.36 6.72
CA ASN A 301 -18.92 1.73 6.50
C ASN A 301 -19.89 2.79 7.06
N LYS A 302 -19.48 4.06 7.00
CA LYS A 302 -20.27 5.25 7.39
C LYS A 302 -21.65 5.36 6.70
N GLN A 303 -21.94 4.50 5.73
CA GLN A 303 -23.12 4.55 4.87
C GLN A 303 -23.97 3.28 4.96
N ASP A 304 -24.07 2.69 6.16
CA ASP A 304 -25.06 1.65 6.43
C ASP A 304 -26.48 2.14 6.07
N LEU A 305 -27.13 1.45 5.13
CA LEU A 305 -28.44 1.85 4.62
C LEU A 305 -29.57 1.66 5.65
N LEU A 306 -29.45 0.72 6.58
CA LEU A 306 -30.42 0.56 7.67
C LEU A 306 -30.30 1.69 8.68
N LYS A 307 -29.07 2.09 9.03
CA LYS A 307 -28.83 3.31 9.83
C LYS A 307 -29.47 4.52 9.17
N LEU A 308 -29.19 4.73 7.88
CA LEU A 308 -29.80 5.82 7.10
C LEU A 308 -31.34 5.74 7.12
N ALA A 309 -31.90 4.54 7.00
CA ALA A 309 -33.34 4.34 7.01
C ALA A 309 -33.99 4.67 8.36
N ILE A 310 -33.31 4.34 9.46
CA ILE A 310 -33.72 4.67 10.83
C ILE A 310 -33.66 6.19 11.04
N ASP A 311 -32.54 6.83 10.66
CA ASP A 311 -32.34 8.28 10.76
C ASP A 311 -33.47 9.05 10.05
N ASN A 312 -33.83 8.62 8.84
CA ASN A 312 -34.86 9.25 8.02
C ASN A 312 -36.29 8.72 8.29
N ASN A 313 -36.49 7.88 9.30
CA ASN A 313 -37.79 7.29 9.66
C ASN A 313 -38.52 6.63 8.47
N LEU A 314 -37.80 5.89 7.63
CA LEU A 314 -38.35 5.31 6.40
C LEU A 314 -39.42 4.24 6.69
N SER A 315 -40.25 3.96 5.68
CA SER A 315 -41.33 2.97 5.81
C SER A 315 -40.78 1.56 6.02
N ASN A 316 -41.54 0.69 6.71
CA ASN A 316 -41.18 -0.72 6.88
C ASN A 316 -40.97 -1.41 5.52
N ARG A 317 -41.71 -1.01 4.48
CA ARG A 317 -41.55 -1.54 3.12
C ARG A 317 -40.21 -1.17 2.49
N MET A 318 -39.71 0.05 2.73
CA MET A 318 -38.38 0.47 2.28
C MET A 318 -37.29 -0.31 3.04
N ILE A 319 -37.43 -0.43 4.36
CA ILE A 319 -36.48 -1.19 5.19
C ILE A 319 -36.44 -2.65 4.76
N ASP A 320 -37.60 -3.28 4.51
CA ASP A 320 -37.68 -4.65 4.01
C ASP A 320 -36.92 -4.83 2.69
N LEU A 321 -37.09 -3.89 1.76
CA LEU A 321 -36.37 -3.89 0.49
C LEU A 321 -34.87 -3.75 0.69
N ILE A 322 -34.40 -2.87 1.58
CA ILE A 322 -32.98 -2.71 1.92
C ILE A 322 -32.42 -4.01 2.48
N ILE A 323 -33.10 -4.64 3.45
CA ILE A 323 -32.67 -5.92 4.05
C ILE A 323 -32.49 -6.98 2.96
N GLN A 324 -33.46 -7.09 2.05
CA GLN A 324 -33.44 -8.08 0.95
C GLN A 324 -32.31 -7.82 -0.06
N GLN A 325 -32.10 -6.57 -0.46
CA GLN A 325 -31.16 -6.19 -1.53
C GLN A 325 -29.69 -6.06 -1.05
N CYS A 326 -29.48 -5.86 0.24
CA CYS A 326 -28.13 -5.80 0.83
C CYS A 326 -27.70 -7.13 1.47
N HIS A 327 -28.55 -8.17 1.42
CA HIS A 327 -28.24 -9.51 1.93
C HIS A 327 -27.67 -9.50 3.35
N TYR A 328 -28.28 -8.76 4.28
CA TYR A 328 -27.86 -8.79 5.70
C TYR A 328 -27.96 -10.22 6.23
N GLU A 329 -26.86 -10.74 6.79
CA GLU A 329 -26.81 -12.13 7.31
C GLU A 329 -27.70 -12.28 8.55
N ASN A 330 -27.63 -11.28 9.43
CA ASN A 330 -28.50 -11.09 10.57
C ASN A 330 -28.65 -9.57 10.82
N LEU A 331 -29.50 -9.21 11.78
CA LEU A 331 -29.74 -7.83 12.21
C LEU A 331 -29.05 -7.52 13.56
N ASP A 332 -28.17 -8.41 14.00
CA ASP A 332 -27.48 -8.40 15.29
C ASP A 332 -26.04 -7.94 15.08
N TYR A 333 -25.87 -6.72 14.61
CA TYR A 333 -24.57 -6.14 14.30
C TYR A 333 -24.43 -4.71 14.84
N TYR A 334 -23.20 -4.23 14.82
CA TYR A 334 -22.85 -2.89 15.26
C TYR A 334 -22.74 -1.93 14.08
N ILE A 335 -23.25 -0.71 14.25
CA ILE A 335 -23.07 0.42 13.36
C ILE A 335 -22.13 1.44 14.01
N THR A 336 -21.42 2.22 13.19
CA THR A 336 -20.53 3.28 13.69
C THR A 336 -21.29 4.59 13.85
N MET A 337 -21.22 5.17 15.05
CA MET A 337 -21.75 6.49 15.42
C MET A 337 -20.63 7.32 16.04
N ASP A 338 -20.21 8.40 15.38
CA ASP A 338 -19.17 9.32 15.88
C ASP A 338 -17.89 8.60 16.34
N GLY A 339 -17.52 7.54 15.60
CA GLY A 339 -16.35 6.69 15.91
C GLY A 339 -16.61 5.57 16.93
N THR A 340 -17.78 5.55 17.57
CA THR A 340 -18.19 4.50 18.51
C THR A 340 -18.98 3.40 17.81
N SER A 341 -18.69 2.15 18.13
CA SER A 341 -19.41 0.98 17.63
C SER A 341 -20.63 0.69 18.50
N THR A 342 -21.81 0.67 17.89
CA THR A 342 -23.08 0.71 18.62
C THR A 342 -24.09 -0.29 18.02
N PRO A 343 -24.78 -1.13 18.83
CA PRO A 343 -25.75 -2.09 18.28
C PRO A 343 -26.90 -1.43 17.51
N LEU A 344 -27.31 -2.00 16.37
CA LEU A 344 -28.37 -1.44 15.51
C LEU A 344 -29.71 -1.23 16.26
N LEU A 345 -30.15 -2.22 17.06
CA LEU A 345 -31.39 -2.11 17.82
C LEU A 345 -31.30 -1.05 18.93
N TYR A 346 -30.15 -0.93 19.59
CA TYR A 346 -29.90 0.14 20.55
C TYR A 346 -30.04 1.51 19.88
N PHE A 347 -29.41 1.69 18.72
CA PHE A 347 -29.52 2.93 17.96
C PHE A 347 -30.97 3.24 17.57
N THR A 348 -31.73 2.22 17.16
CA THR A 348 -33.13 2.39 16.77
C THR A 348 -34.00 2.87 17.94
N ILE A 349 -33.84 2.27 19.13
CA ILE A 349 -34.64 2.63 20.32
C ILE A 349 -34.19 3.95 20.93
N SER A 350 -32.90 4.29 20.89
CA SER A 350 -32.38 5.56 21.41
C SER A 350 -32.93 6.76 20.62
N GLN A 351 -33.24 6.56 19.34
CA GLN A 351 -33.94 7.53 18.47
C GLN A 351 -35.47 7.50 18.59
N ASN A 352 -36.01 6.77 19.58
CA ASN A 352 -37.46 6.55 19.79
C ASN A 352 -38.20 6.02 18.55
N LYS A 353 -37.53 5.24 17.68
CA LYS A 353 -38.10 4.71 16.42
C LYS A 353 -38.80 3.36 16.65
N TYR A 354 -39.74 3.32 17.59
CA TYR A 354 -40.46 2.11 18.03
C TYR A 354 -41.03 1.26 16.89
N ARG A 355 -41.67 1.88 15.89
CA ARG A 355 -42.21 1.18 14.70
C ARG A 355 -41.12 0.41 13.94
N ILE A 356 -39.95 1.01 13.78
CA ILE A 356 -38.83 0.38 13.07
C ILE A 356 -38.20 -0.69 13.95
N PHE A 357 -38.08 -0.44 15.26
CA PHE A 357 -37.60 -1.40 16.24
C PHE A 357 -38.41 -2.70 16.21
N ASP A 358 -39.74 -2.61 16.29
CA ASP A 358 -40.63 -3.78 16.19
C ASP A 358 -40.46 -4.51 14.86
N PHE A 359 -40.31 -3.74 13.78
CA PHE A 359 -40.15 -4.31 12.45
C PHE A 359 -38.83 -5.11 12.35
N LEU A 360 -37.73 -4.59 12.91
CA LEU A 360 -36.44 -5.29 12.94
C LEU A 360 -36.51 -6.56 13.80
N ILE A 361 -37.17 -6.51 14.97
CA ILE A 361 -37.40 -7.72 15.80
C ILE A 361 -38.22 -8.75 15.03
N LYS A 362 -39.30 -8.32 14.36
CA LYS A 362 -40.11 -9.22 13.50
C LYS A 362 -39.30 -9.84 12.36
N LYS A 363 -38.23 -9.17 11.92
CA LYS A 363 -37.27 -9.66 10.91
C LYS A 363 -36.15 -10.52 11.51
N GLY A 364 -36.19 -10.80 12.81
CA GLY A 364 -35.27 -11.71 13.48
C GLY A 364 -34.13 -11.03 14.25
N ALA A 365 -34.18 -9.70 14.44
CA ALA A 365 -33.21 -9.03 15.31
C ALA A 365 -33.40 -9.47 16.78
N ASN A 366 -32.33 -9.85 17.44
CA ASN A 366 -32.31 -10.27 18.83
C ASN A 366 -32.34 -9.05 19.76
N ILE A 367 -33.44 -8.88 20.48
CA ILE A 367 -33.64 -7.77 21.41
C ILE A 367 -32.60 -7.72 22.55
N ASN A 368 -31.99 -8.86 22.88
CA ASN A 368 -30.98 -8.97 23.93
C ASN A 368 -29.55 -8.73 23.41
N PHE A 369 -29.36 -8.49 22.10
CA PHE A 369 -28.05 -8.24 21.52
C PHE A 369 -27.46 -6.90 21.97
N GLY A 370 -26.20 -6.91 22.42
CA GLY A 370 -25.41 -5.70 22.67
C GLY A 370 -25.78 -4.88 23.91
N ASN A 371 -26.46 -5.48 24.91
CA ASN A 371 -26.79 -4.84 26.20
C ASN A 371 -27.50 -3.48 26.07
N ILE A 372 -28.57 -3.42 25.27
CA ILE A 372 -29.33 -2.20 24.96
C ILE A 372 -29.62 -1.34 26.20
N LEU A 373 -30.05 -1.96 27.30
CA LEU A 373 -30.40 -1.26 28.54
C LEU A 373 -29.21 -0.53 29.17
N VAL A 374 -28.03 -1.16 29.18
CA VAL A 374 -26.80 -0.61 29.76
C VAL A 374 -26.35 0.59 28.93
N ASN A 375 -26.36 0.46 27.61
CA ASN A 375 -26.00 1.55 26.70
C ASN A 375 -26.96 2.74 26.85
N LEU A 376 -28.27 2.49 26.96
CA LEU A 376 -29.26 3.55 27.18
C LEU A 376 -29.01 4.28 28.50
N ASN A 377 -28.64 3.56 29.56
CA ASN A 377 -28.31 4.17 30.84
C ASN A 377 -26.98 4.95 30.77
N PHE A 378 -25.98 4.40 30.08
CA PHE A 378 -24.68 5.05 29.90
C PHE A 378 -24.81 6.39 29.15
N ASP A 379 -25.66 6.45 28.13
CA ASP A 379 -25.90 7.67 27.35
C ASP A 379 -26.98 8.58 27.94
N ASN A 380 -27.53 8.26 29.13
CA ASN A 380 -28.64 8.98 29.78
C ASN A 380 -29.92 9.04 28.93
N LEU A 381 -30.16 8.04 28.08
CA LEU A 381 -31.33 7.88 27.21
C LEU A 381 -32.35 6.85 27.76
N LEU A 382 -32.05 6.22 28.89
CA LEU A 382 -32.96 5.31 29.58
C LEU A 382 -34.06 6.10 30.33
N ASN A 383 -35.14 6.39 29.64
CA ASN A 383 -36.34 6.98 30.23
C ASN A 383 -37.45 5.93 30.45
N SER A 384 -38.51 6.29 31.18
CA SER A 384 -39.63 5.39 31.50
C SER A 384 -40.32 4.82 30.26
N LYS A 385 -40.35 5.58 29.15
CA LYS A 385 -40.93 5.15 27.89
C LYS A 385 -40.11 4.05 27.24
N ASN A 386 -38.80 4.25 27.10
CA ASN A 386 -37.88 3.26 26.52
C ASN A 386 -37.80 1.99 27.39
N LEU A 387 -37.72 2.14 28.71
CA LEU A 387 -37.74 1.02 29.63
C LEU A 387 -39.03 0.21 29.49
N LYS A 388 -40.20 0.85 29.59
CA LYS A 388 -41.49 0.17 29.43
C LYS A 388 -41.60 -0.54 28.09
N TYR A 389 -41.07 0.09 27.03
CA TYR A 389 -41.09 -0.48 25.69
C TYR A 389 -40.28 -1.78 25.60
N LEU A 390 -39.04 -1.77 26.11
CA LEU A 390 -38.16 -2.93 26.10
C LEU A 390 -38.77 -4.09 26.91
N LEU A 391 -39.29 -3.82 28.11
CA LEU A 391 -39.91 -4.84 28.95
C LEU A 391 -41.14 -5.49 28.29
N ASN A 392 -41.93 -4.71 27.58
CA ASN A 392 -43.08 -5.22 26.84
C ASN A 392 -42.70 -5.97 25.56
N SER A 393 -41.44 -5.87 25.11
CA SER A 393 -40.92 -6.49 23.89
C SER A 393 -40.14 -7.78 24.18
N ASN A 394 -40.35 -8.40 25.34
CA ASN A 394 -39.65 -9.60 25.82
C ASN A 394 -38.13 -9.41 26.00
N TYR A 395 -37.68 -8.21 26.38
CA TYR A 395 -36.30 -7.99 26.80
C TYR A 395 -36.00 -8.74 28.11
N GLU A 396 -34.90 -9.48 28.14
CA GLU A 396 -34.49 -10.26 29.30
C GLU A 396 -33.72 -9.38 30.31
N LEU A 397 -34.33 -9.15 31.47
CA LEU A 397 -33.68 -8.47 32.58
C LEU A 397 -32.83 -9.47 33.38
N HIS A 398 -31.51 -9.44 33.18
CA HIS A 398 -30.58 -10.13 34.07
C HIS A 398 -30.27 -9.27 35.32
N PRO A 399 -30.17 -9.88 36.52
CA PRO A 399 -29.85 -9.15 37.75
C PRO A 399 -28.59 -8.28 37.66
N ILE A 400 -27.55 -8.77 36.97
CA ILE A 400 -26.29 -8.04 36.75
C ILE A 400 -26.52 -6.73 35.98
N LEU A 401 -27.45 -6.71 35.02
CA LEU A 401 -27.78 -5.51 34.25
C LEU A 401 -28.49 -4.48 35.13
N LEU A 402 -29.36 -4.92 36.05
CA LEU A 402 -30.01 -4.03 37.02
C LEU A 402 -28.99 -3.38 37.94
N GLU A 403 -28.02 -4.13 38.46
CA GLU A 403 -26.93 -3.57 39.26
C GLU A 403 -26.12 -2.52 38.49
N GLN A 404 -25.78 -2.79 37.22
CA GLN A 404 -25.06 -1.84 36.37
C GLN A 404 -25.87 -0.55 36.12
N VAL A 405 -27.18 -0.67 35.92
CA VAL A 405 -28.07 0.49 35.75
C VAL A 405 -28.19 1.30 37.05
N MET A 406 -28.26 0.62 38.21
CA MET A 406 -28.41 1.26 39.53
C MET A 406 -27.14 1.96 40.02
N LYS A 407 -25.94 1.46 39.68
CA LYS A 407 -24.65 2.01 40.14
C LYS A 407 -24.32 3.42 39.60
N LYS A 408 -25.04 3.92 38.60
CA LYS A 408 -24.79 5.23 37.98
C LYS A 408 -25.59 6.39 38.61
N LYS A 409 -26.25 6.15 39.75
CA LYS A 409 -26.94 7.19 40.52
C LYS A 409 -26.01 7.73 41.61
N ASP A 410 -25.00 8.45 41.19
CA ASP A 410 -24.22 9.48 41.91
C ASP A 410 -23.58 10.37 40.82
#